data_AF-B4K467-F1
#
_entry.id   AF-B4K467-F1
#
_cell.length_a   1.000
_cell.length_b   1.000
_cell.length_c   1.000
_cell.angle_alpha   90.00
_cell.angle_beta   90.00
_cell.angle_gamma   90.00
#
_symmetry.space_group_name_H-M   'P 1'
#
loop_
_entity.id
_entity.type
_entity.pdbx_description
1 polymer ?
#
loop_
_entity_poly.entity_id
_entity_poly.type
_entity_poly.pdbx_seq_one_letter_code
_entity_poly.pdbx_strand_id
1 'polypeptide(L)'
;LPPSATKEHLRELFNLTLMSVGTTISNSSLAIYDRILSLNNMTLTELMNRLSPDCLDMISRCVWKGIKTRCESLFQRVFTLQGICCSFNYFGATSNNFPIKIAYQVPKRPYRVTGCGYPTGLSVLLDPMVADYYGTFFSGFGFRLLIHDAYNYPDENAETKMVTSTRESFVRINPESTYATRDIRQMDFRWRNCMFGAERTLDGLRRYSFINCMFMCRMQMTLRRCGCLPAYLAHNGTAKICGILDLNCMIESKREYRVCRLGNIIE
;
A
#
# COMPACT_ATOMS: atom_id res chain seq x y z
N LEU A 1 31.67 8.86 -6.39
CA LEU A 1 30.56 9.76 -6.77
C LEU A 1 30.80 10.25 -8.19
N PRO A 2 29.76 10.45 -9.02
CA PRO A 2 29.91 11.23 -10.25
C PRO A 2 30.59 12.57 -9.90
N PRO A 3 31.51 13.09 -10.72
CA PRO A 3 32.32 14.26 -10.38
C PRO A 3 31.50 15.54 -10.12
N SER A 4 30.22 15.55 -10.47
CA SER A 4 29.28 16.65 -10.25
C SER A 4 28.34 16.50 -9.03
N ALA A 5 28.40 15.41 -8.27
CA ALA A 5 27.43 15.13 -7.20
C ALA A 5 27.97 15.50 -5.81
N THR A 6 27.38 16.53 -5.17
CA THR A 6 27.62 16.89 -3.76
C THR A 6 26.83 16.00 -2.80
N LYS A 7 27.25 15.95 -1.52
CA LYS A 7 26.59 15.15 -0.47
C LYS A 7 25.13 15.58 -0.25
N GLU A 8 24.88 16.88 -0.36
CA GLU A 8 23.57 17.51 -0.25
C GLU A 8 22.69 17.09 -1.44
N HIS A 9 23.24 17.11 -2.66
CA HIS A 9 22.51 16.68 -3.85
C HIS A 9 22.13 15.19 -3.79
N LEU A 10 23.02 14.33 -3.27
CA LEU A 10 22.68 12.93 -3.03
C LEU A 10 21.51 12.78 -2.06
N ARG A 11 21.51 13.54 -0.96
CA ARG A 11 20.41 13.49 0.02
C ARG A 11 19.08 13.86 -0.63
N GLU A 12 19.06 14.88 -1.47
CA GLU A 12 17.87 15.26 -2.24
C GLU A 12 17.41 14.13 -3.19
N LEU A 13 18.33 13.47 -3.88
CA LEU A 13 18.02 12.33 -4.75
C LEU A 13 17.46 11.12 -3.96
N PHE A 14 18.02 10.82 -2.79
CA PHE A 14 17.52 9.76 -1.93
C PHE A 14 16.12 10.07 -1.38
N ASN A 15 15.82 11.34 -1.08
CA ASN A 15 14.48 11.76 -0.66
C ASN A 15 13.40 11.43 -1.71
N LEU A 16 13.77 11.35 -3.00
CA LEU A 16 12.85 10.94 -4.08
C LEU A 16 12.37 9.49 -3.96
N THR A 17 13.08 8.64 -3.21
CA THR A 17 12.70 7.22 -3.06
C THR A 17 11.69 6.95 -1.96
N LEU A 18 11.75 7.75 -0.89
CA LEU A 18 10.96 7.53 0.31
C LEU A 18 9.68 8.37 0.34
N MET A 19 9.59 9.41 -0.51
CA MET A 19 8.44 10.30 -0.55
C MET A 19 7.70 10.22 -1.88
N SER A 20 6.37 10.21 -1.82
CA SER A 20 5.51 10.48 -2.99
C SER A 20 5.68 11.94 -3.39
N VAL A 21 6.69 12.24 -4.21
CA VAL A 21 6.96 13.59 -4.70
C VAL A 21 5.80 14.03 -5.58
N GLY A 22 5.12 15.10 -5.18
CA GLY A 22 4.00 15.67 -5.95
C GLY A 22 4.45 16.57 -7.10
N THR A 23 5.74 16.86 -7.20
CA THR A 23 6.38 17.79 -8.13
C THR A 23 7.30 17.06 -9.11
N THR A 24 7.32 17.51 -10.35
CA THR A 24 8.25 16.99 -11.37
C THR A 24 9.69 17.32 -10.97
N ILE A 25 10.60 16.42 -11.32
CA ILE A 25 12.02 16.49 -11.01
C ILE A 25 12.79 16.76 -12.31
N SER A 26 13.94 17.41 -12.25
CA SER A 26 14.75 17.62 -13.45
C SER A 26 15.24 16.28 -14.03
N ASN A 27 15.18 16.14 -15.35
CA ASN A 27 15.63 14.91 -16.03
C ASN A 27 17.13 14.64 -15.80
N SER A 28 17.94 15.70 -15.60
CA SER A 28 19.37 15.57 -15.26
C SER A 28 19.57 14.90 -13.89
N SER A 29 18.78 15.28 -12.89
CA SER A 29 18.82 14.66 -11.56
C SER A 29 18.36 13.21 -11.59
N LEU A 30 17.32 12.88 -12.36
CA LEU A 30 16.89 11.49 -12.55
C LEU A 30 17.97 10.64 -13.24
N ALA A 31 18.66 11.19 -14.25
CA ALA A 31 19.75 10.51 -14.94
C ALA A 31 20.97 10.28 -14.04
N ILE A 32 21.34 11.28 -13.21
CA ILE A 32 22.39 11.11 -12.19
C ILE A 32 21.98 9.99 -11.23
N TYR A 33 20.72 9.96 -10.83
CA TYR A 33 20.27 8.96 -9.88
C TYR A 33 20.26 7.54 -10.47
N ASP A 34 19.76 7.38 -11.70
CA ASP A 34 19.84 6.12 -12.44
C ASP A 34 21.29 5.63 -12.58
N ARG A 35 22.22 6.56 -12.83
CA ARG A 35 23.64 6.24 -12.89
C ARG A 35 24.18 5.75 -11.55
N ILE A 36 23.75 6.35 -10.43
CA ILE A 36 24.15 5.90 -9.09
C ILE A 36 23.63 4.49 -8.82
N LEU A 37 22.36 4.22 -9.14
CA LEU A 37 21.75 2.90 -8.96
C LEU A 37 22.47 1.82 -9.81
N SER A 38 22.72 2.11 -11.09
CA SER A 38 23.43 1.18 -11.98
C SER A 38 24.88 0.92 -11.55
N LEU A 39 25.61 1.93 -11.06
CA LEU A 39 26.97 1.74 -10.53
C LEU A 39 27.01 0.85 -9.28
N ASN A 40 25.93 0.79 -8.51
CA ASN A 40 25.81 -0.05 -7.33
C ASN A 40 25.09 -1.38 -7.63
N ASN A 41 24.80 -1.67 -8.90
CA ASN A 41 24.05 -2.85 -9.34
C ASN A 41 22.74 -3.05 -8.55
N MET A 42 21.99 -1.98 -8.35
CA MET A 42 20.78 -1.96 -7.53
C MET A 42 19.59 -1.41 -8.31
N THR A 43 18.42 -2.05 -8.16
CA THR A 43 17.18 -1.53 -8.73
C THR A 43 16.49 -0.55 -7.78
N LEU A 44 15.62 0.32 -8.30
CA LEU A 44 14.81 1.21 -7.46
C LEU A 44 13.97 0.42 -6.44
N THR A 45 13.37 -0.70 -6.87
CA THR A 45 12.59 -1.60 -6.01
C THR A 45 13.43 -2.19 -4.89
N GLU A 46 14.64 -2.66 -5.20
CA GLU A 46 15.54 -3.22 -4.22
C GLU A 46 15.99 -2.17 -3.20
N LEU A 47 16.31 -0.97 -3.68
CA LEU A 47 16.65 0.14 -2.80
C LEU A 47 15.49 0.50 -1.88
N MET A 48 14.27 0.66 -2.42
CA MET A 48 13.08 0.90 -1.61
C MET A 48 12.86 -0.21 -0.58
N ASN A 49 13.10 -1.47 -0.94
CA ASN A 49 12.96 -2.59 -0.03
C ASN A 49 13.96 -2.55 1.13
N ARG A 50 15.21 -2.15 0.85
CA ARG A 50 16.29 -2.03 1.84
C ARG A 50 16.13 -0.81 2.75
N LEU A 51 15.64 0.31 2.23
CA LEU A 51 15.44 1.54 3.01
C LEU A 51 14.15 1.53 3.83
N SER A 52 13.15 0.75 3.41
CA SER A 52 11.90 0.65 4.18
C SER A 52 12.12 -0.16 5.46
N PRO A 53 11.72 0.34 6.63
CA PRO A 53 11.83 -0.40 7.89
C PRO A 53 11.09 -1.74 7.84
N ASP A 54 11.60 -2.74 8.56
CA ASP A 54 10.88 -3.99 8.72
C ASP A 54 9.68 -3.81 9.65
N CYS A 55 8.61 -4.55 9.38
CA CYS A 55 7.40 -4.50 10.19
C CYS A 55 7.64 -4.93 11.64
N LEU A 56 8.57 -5.85 11.86
CA LEU A 56 8.88 -6.38 13.19
C LEU A 56 9.73 -5.43 14.02
N ASP A 57 10.53 -4.59 13.35
CA ASP A 57 11.28 -3.52 14.03
C ASP A 57 10.33 -2.42 14.50
N MET A 58 9.33 -2.07 13.67
CA MET A 58 8.33 -1.06 14.02
C MET A 58 7.25 -1.56 14.99
N ILE A 59 6.95 -2.86 15.03
CA ILE A 59 5.85 -3.43 15.82
C ILE A 59 6.41 -4.40 16.87
N SER A 60 6.77 -3.86 18.02
CA SER A 60 7.48 -4.59 19.08
C SER A 60 6.60 -5.56 19.88
N ARG A 61 5.29 -5.29 19.98
CA ARG A 61 4.38 -6.14 20.76
C ARG A 61 2.99 -6.18 20.15
N CYS A 62 2.41 -7.37 20.04
CA CYS A 62 1.05 -7.57 19.54
C CYS A 62 0.18 -8.35 20.53
N VAL A 63 -1.04 -7.86 20.71
CA VAL A 63 -2.10 -8.51 21.49
C VAL A 63 -3.33 -8.56 20.61
N TRP A 64 -3.89 -9.75 20.45
CA TRP A 64 -5.12 -9.96 19.69
C TRP A 64 -6.15 -10.62 20.62
N LYS A 65 -7.30 -9.98 20.80
CA LYS A 65 -8.35 -10.45 21.72
C LYS A 65 -7.85 -10.69 23.15
N GLY A 66 -6.97 -9.82 23.64
CA GLY A 66 -6.39 -9.91 24.97
C GLY A 66 -5.26 -10.95 25.09
N ILE A 67 -4.97 -11.70 24.03
CA ILE A 67 -3.94 -12.75 24.03
C ILE A 67 -2.69 -12.24 23.33
N LYS A 68 -1.55 -12.29 24.04
CA LYS A 68 -0.23 -11.99 23.46
C LYS A 68 0.03 -12.93 22.29
N THR A 69 0.18 -12.37 21.10
CA THR A 69 0.36 -13.12 19.85
C THR A 69 1.61 -12.62 19.15
N ARG A 70 2.23 -13.48 18.32
CA ARG A 70 3.41 -13.09 17.54
C ARG A 70 3.00 -12.08 16.47
N CYS A 71 3.73 -10.96 16.36
CA CYS A 71 3.43 -9.95 15.34
C CYS A 71 3.60 -10.49 13.92
N GLU A 72 4.58 -11.37 13.71
CA GLU A 72 4.84 -12.11 12.47
C GLU A 72 3.65 -12.92 11.95
N SER A 73 2.74 -13.36 12.82
CA SER A 73 1.54 -14.12 12.42
C SER A 73 0.32 -13.23 12.17
N LEU A 74 0.41 -11.94 12.50
CA LEU A 74 -0.69 -10.99 12.39
C LEU A 74 -0.48 -9.96 11.29
N PHE A 75 0.77 -9.50 11.13
CA PHE A 75 1.15 -8.47 10.19
C PHE A 75 1.93 -9.05 9.02
N GLN A 76 1.69 -8.47 7.86
CA GLN A 76 2.37 -8.82 6.62
C GLN A 76 2.78 -7.52 5.91
N ARG A 77 3.87 -7.56 5.14
CA ARG A 77 4.34 -6.40 4.39
C ARG A 77 3.45 -6.22 3.16
N VAL A 78 2.87 -5.05 2.97
CA VAL A 78 2.00 -4.75 1.83
C VAL A 78 2.54 -3.54 1.12
N PHE A 79 2.72 -3.67 -0.17
CA PHE A 79 3.12 -2.58 -1.03
C PHE A 79 1.90 -1.71 -1.37
N THR A 80 2.03 -0.41 -1.23
CA THR A 80 0.97 0.59 -1.45
C THR A 80 1.45 1.69 -2.41
N LEU A 81 0.53 2.52 -2.90
CA LEU A 81 0.85 3.73 -3.69
C LEU A 81 1.72 4.76 -2.93
N GLN A 82 1.86 4.61 -1.61
CA GLN A 82 2.60 5.53 -0.73
C GLN A 82 3.89 4.91 -0.18
N GLY A 83 4.25 3.72 -0.66
CA GLY A 83 5.40 2.98 -0.18
C GLY A 83 4.98 1.67 0.49
N ILE A 84 5.86 1.17 1.33
CA ILE A 84 5.74 -0.15 1.93
C ILE A 84 5.12 0.01 3.33
N CYS A 85 4.05 -0.73 3.58
CA CYS A 85 3.30 -0.68 4.84
C CYS A 85 3.19 -2.06 5.49
N CYS A 86 2.82 -2.08 6.76
CA CYS A 86 2.54 -3.29 7.51
C CYS A 86 1.03 -3.41 7.70
N SER A 87 0.46 -4.51 7.21
CA SER A 87 -1.00 -4.69 7.21
C SER A 87 -1.41 -5.86 8.08
N PHE A 88 -2.31 -5.56 9.02
CA PHE A 88 -3.06 -6.55 9.76
C PHE A 88 -4.34 -6.91 8.98
N ASN A 89 -4.68 -8.19 8.95
CA ASN A 89 -5.97 -8.67 8.44
C ASN A 89 -6.26 -8.34 6.96
N TYR A 90 -5.22 -8.29 6.12
CA TYR A 90 -5.37 -8.04 4.68
C TYR A 90 -5.49 -9.34 3.86
N PHE A 91 -6.57 -9.41 3.09
CA PHE A 91 -7.01 -10.52 2.25
C PHE A 91 -7.39 -10.07 0.84
N GLY A 92 -7.02 -8.84 0.44
CA GLY A 92 -7.32 -8.30 -0.89
C GLY A 92 -6.53 -9.00 -1.99
N ALA A 93 -5.25 -9.28 -1.75
CA ALA A 93 -4.37 -9.96 -2.70
C ALA A 93 -4.59 -11.49 -2.72
N THR A 94 -4.38 -12.11 -3.88
CA THR A 94 -4.47 -13.58 -4.03
C THR A 94 -3.39 -14.29 -3.21
N SER A 95 -2.16 -13.76 -3.23
CA SER A 95 -1.02 -14.22 -2.43
C SER A 95 -0.84 -13.42 -1.13
N ASN A 96 -0.07 -13.99 -0.20
CA ASN A 96 0.41 -13.33 1.01
C ASN A 96 1.91 -13.61 1.17
N ASN A 97 2.58 -12.86 2.07
CA ASN A 97 4.01 -13.00 2.33
C ASN A 97 4.32 -13.41 3.77
N PHE A 98 3.41 -14.17 4.39
CA PHE A 98 3.68 -14.76 5.70
C PHE A 98 4.76 -15.85 5.59
N PRO A 99 5.64 -16.00 6.60
CA PRO A 99 6.62 -17.07 6.61
C PRO A 99 5.97 -18.46 6.49
N ILE A 100 6.55 -19.35 5.67
CA ILE A 100 6.00 -20.70 5.41
C ILE A 100 5.76 -21.48 6.72
N LYS A 101 6.67 -21.32 7.69
CA LYS A 101 6.60 -21.95 9.02
C LYS A 101 5.41 -21.48 9.88
N ILE A 102 4.74 -20.40 9.51
CA ILE A 102 3.62 -19.78 10.24
C ILE A 102 2.36 -19.77 9.38
N ALA A 103 2.47 -20.02 8.08
CA ALA A 103 1.36 -19.97 7.12
C ALA A 103 0.14 -20.84 7.52
N TYR A 104 0.34 -21.95 8.22
CA TYR A 104 -0.76 -22.80 8.73
C TYR A 104 -1.54 -22.17 9.88
N GLN A 105 -0.94 -21.22 10.61
CA GLN A 105 -1.59 -20.48 11.70
C GLN A 105 -2.38 -19.28 11.18
N VAL A 106 -2.07 -18.81 9.97
CA VAL A 106 -2.76 -17.68 9.35
C VAL A 106 -4.15 -18.13 8.89
N PRO A 107 -5.23 -17.46 9.32
CA PRO A 107 -6.57 -17.89 8.97
C PRO A 107 -6.85 -17.71 7.48
N LYS A 108 -7.67 -18.59 6.89
CA LYS A 108 -8.10 -18.48 5.49
C LYS A 108 -9.08 -17.34 5.22
N ARG A 109 -9.70 -16.81 6.28
CA ARG A 109 -10.69 -15.72 6.25
C ARG A 109 -10.26 -14.61 7.20
N PRO A 110 -10.69 -13.36 6.97
CA PRO A 110 -10.38 -12.25 7.85
C PRO A 110 -10.73 -12.53 9.31
N TYR A 111 -9.84 -12.11 10.19
CA TYR A 111 -10.07 -12.03 11.62
C TYR A 111 -11.32 -11.18 11.90
N ARG A 112 -12.11 -11.64 12.88
CA ARG A 112 -13.35 -10.99 13.33
C ARG A 112 -13.40 -10.92 14.84
N VAL A 113 -14.01 -9.86 15.34
CA VAL A 113 -14.32 -9.66 16.76
C VAL A 113 -15.82 -9.86 16.99
N THR A 114 -16.18 -10.37 18.16
CA THR A 114 -17.59 -10.60 18.57
C THR A 114 -18.09 -9.56 19.57
N GLY A 115 -17.20 -8.71 20.07
CA GLY A 115 -17.50 -7.69 21.07
C GLY A 115 -16.73 -6.40 20.82
N CYS A 116 -17.25 -5.30 21.35
CA CYS A 116 -16.64 -3.98 21.30
C CYS A 116 -15.70 -3.76 22.48
N GLY A 117 -14.69 -2.91 22.30
CA GLY A 117 -13.73 -2.56 23.35
C GLY A 117 -12.29 -2.87 22.94
N TYR A 118 -11.34 -2.18 23.57
CA TYR A 118 -9.92 -2.41 23.29
C TYR A 118 -9.43 -3.83 23.68
N PRO A 119 -9.96 -4.53 24.72
CA PRO A 119 -9.47 -5.87 25.07
C PRO A 119 -9.80 -6.93 24.01
N THR A 120 -10.91 -6.77 23.28
CA THR A 120 -11.32 -7.70 22.22
C THR A 120 -10.69 -7.39 20.86
N GLY A 121 -10.05 -6.22 20.74
CA GLY A 121 -9.46 -5.72 19.51
C GLY A 121 -8.01 -6.15 19.29
N LEU A 122 -7.35 -5.37 18.44
CA LEU A 122 -5.91 -5.40 18.23
C LEU A 122 -5.27 -4.31 19.10
N SER A 123 -4.28 -4.69 19.90
CA SER A 123 -3.41 -3.74 20.58
C SER A 123 -1.97 -3.98 20.14
N VAL A 124 -1.29 -2.91 19.74
CA VAL A 124 0.08 -2.95 19.27
C VAL A 124 0.93 -1.91 19.98
N LEU A 125 2.16 -2.28 20.31
CA LEU A 125 3.19 -1.34 20.72
C LEU A 125 4.04 -1.03 19.49
N LEU A 126 4.12 0.26 19.15
CA LEU A 126 4.78 0.74 17.95
C LEU A 126 6.06 1.50 18.32
N ASP A 127 7.15 1.24 17.59
CA ASP A 127 8.40 1.97 17.67
C ASP A 127 8.62 2.75 16.36
N PRO A 128 8.49 4.09 16.36
CA PRO A 128 8.70 4.91 15.18
C PRO A 128 10.17 5.01 14.77
N MET A 129 11.13 4.41 15.49
CA MET A 129 12.56 4.44 15.14
C MET A 129 13.08 5.87 14.95
N VAL A 130 12.83 6.75 15.92
CA VAL A 130 13.10 8.20 15.84
C VAL A 130 14.53 8.54 15.42
N ALA A 131 15.51 7.70 15.78
CA ALA A 131 16.91 7.90 15.42
C ALA A 131 17.18 7.78 13.91
N ASP A 132 16.32 7.09 13.16
CA ASP A 132 16.44 6.84 11.71
C ASP A 132 15.38 7.61 10.89
N TYR A 133 14.71 8.58 11.52
CA TYR A 133 13.67 9.39 10.87
C TYR A 133 14.30 10.42 9.91
N TYR A 134 14.32 10.11 8.61
CA TYR A 134 14.79 11.05 7.57
C TYR A 134 13.70 11.97 7.01
N GLY A 135 12.43 11.54 7.03
CA GLY A 135 11.32 12.29 6.46
C GLY A 135 9.97 11.80 6.97
N THR A 136 8.99 12.71 6.99
CA THR A 136 7.63 12.44 7.49
C THR A 136 6.60 13.15 6.62
N PHE A 137 5.41 12.57 6.49
CA PHE A 137 4.28 13.19 5.80
C PHE A 137 3.55 14.24 6.66
N PHE A 138 3.84 14.31 7.96
CA PHE A 138 3.18 15.23 8.89
C PHE A 138 4.20 15.78 9.90
N SER A 139 3.95 16.94 10.50
CA SER A 139 4.87 17.59 11.44
C SER A 139 4.95 16.88 12.81
N GLY A 140 5.53 15.68 12.84
CA GLY A 140 5.74 14.89 14.06
C GLY A 140 6.24 13.47 13.79
N PHE A 141 6.45 12.73 14.87
CA PHE A 141 6.84 11.32 14.85
C PHE A 141 5.64 10.43 15.11
N GLY A 142 5.50 9.35 14.34
CA GLY A 142 4.43 8.40 14.54
C GLY A 142 4.13 7.58 13.29
N PHE A 143 2.88 7.12 13.20
CA PHE A 143 2.43 6.26 12.13
C PHE A 143 1.16 6.78 11.50
N ARG A 144 1.11 6.64 10.18
CA ARG A 144 -0.11 6.81 9.40
C ARG A 144 -0.83 5.46 9.32
N LEU A 145 -2.02 5.39 9.90
CA LEU A 145 -2.89 4.23 9.85
C LEU A 145 -3.86 4.35 8.67
N LEU A 146 -3.92 3.31 7.85
CA LEU A 146 -4.92 3.17 6.79
C LEU A 146 -5.96 2.15 7.24
N ILE A 147 -7.23 2.55 7.29
CA ILE A 147 -8.35 1.72 7.69
C ILE A 147 -9.18 1.42 6.44
N HIS A 148 -9.32 0.14 6.12
CA HIS A 148 -10.03 -0.31 4.92
C HIS A 148 -10.63 -1.70 5.13
N ASP A 149 -11.52 -2.11 4.22
CA ASP A 149 -12.03 -3.48 4.19
C ASP A 149 -10.91 -4.48 3.91
N ALA A 150 -10.96 -5.64 4.58
CA ALA A 150 -9.94 -6.68 4.46
C ALA A 150 -9.70 -7.15 3.02
N TYR A 151 -10.70 -7.08 2.13
CA TYR A 151 -10.60 -7.51 0.74
C TYR A 151 -10.29 -6.37 -0.24
N ASN A 152 -10.19 -5.13 0.23
CA ASN A 152 -9.85 -3.98 -0.61
C ASN A 152 -8.36 -3.67 -0.53
N TYR A 153 -7.77 -3.33 -1.67
CA TYR A 153 -6.41 -2.82 -1.72
C TYR A 153 -6.31 -1.49 -0.94
N PRO A 154 -5.31 -1.31 -0.06
CA PRO A 154 -5.10 -0.07 0.67
C PRO A 154 -4.59 1.03 -0.27
N ASP A 155 -5.51 1.79 -0.85
CA ASP A 155 -5.22 2.94 -1.71
C ASP A 155 -5.48 4.28 -1.01
N GLU A 156 -5.38 5.38 -1.77
CA GLU A 156 -5.62 6.73 -1.23
C GLU A 156 -7.07 6.96 -0.78
N ASN A 157 -8.02 6.09 -1.15
CA ASN A 157 -9.41 6.18 -0.69
C ASN A 157 -9.62 5.53 0.68
N ALA A 158 -8.59 4.91 1.27
CA ALA A 158 -8.68 4.36 2.62
C ALA A 158 -8.73 5.47 3.69
N GLU A 159 -9.57 5.27 4.69
CA GLU A 159 -9.69 6.18 5.82
C GLU A 159 -8.35 6.28 6.54
N THR A 160 -7.82 7.49 6.66
CA THR A 160 -6.49 7.71 7.22
C THR A 160 -6.58 8.31 8.62
N LYS A 161 -5.86 7.74 9.59
CA LYS A 161 -5.64 8.30 10.92
C LYS A 161 -4.16 8.43 11.20
N MET A 162 -3.79 9.38 12.05
CA MET A 162 -2.40 9.54 12.50
C MET A 162 -2.34 9.16 13.98
N VAL A 163 -1.34 8.36 14.35
CA VAL A 163 -1.00 8.06 15.74
C VAL A 163 0.39 8.57 16.02
N THR A 164 0.51 9.48 16.98
CA THR A 164 1.80 10.08 17.34
C THR A 164 2.54 9.21 18.35
N SER A 165 3.85 9.32 18.38
CA SER A 165 4.68 8.71 19.42
C SER A 165 4.36 9.30 20.81
N THR A 166 4.89 8.67 21.86
CA THR A 166 4.81 9.10 23.29
C THR A 166 3.42 9.05 23.95
N ARG A 167 2.38 8.59 23.25
CA ARG A 167 1.00 8.53 23.78
C ARG A 167 0.32 7.22 23.39
N GLU A 168 -0.57 6.75 24.26
CA GLU A 168 -1.48 5.66 23.90
C GLU A 168 -2.66 6.23 23.10
N SER A 169 -2.91 5.66 21.92
CA SER A 169 -3.96 6.11 21.00
C SER A 169 -5.03 5.04 20.86
N PHE A 170 -6.27 5.37 21.22
CA PHE A 170 -7.42 4.49 21.03
C PHE A 170 -8.15 4.83 19.73
N VAL A 171 -8.02 3.97 18.72
CA VAL A 171 -8.68 4.14 17.42
C VAL A 171 -9.98 3.34 17.41
N ARG A 172 -11.11 4.04 17.53
CA ARG A 172 -12.46 3.43 17.42
C ARG A 172 -12.84 3.27 15.96
N ILE A 173 -13.24 2.05 15.58
CA ILE A 173 -13.73 1.72 14.24
C ILE A 173 -15.23 1.44 14.34
N ASN A 174 -16.04 2.20 13.60
CA ASN A 174 -17.48 1.98 13.45
C ASN A 174 -17.74 1.53 12.01
N PRO A 175 -17.80 0.21 11.73
CA PRO A 175 -18.00 -0.28 10.39
C PRO A 175 -19.47 -0.15 9.96
N GLU A 176 -19.70 0.24 8.72
CA GLU A 176 -21.00 0.18 8.06
C GLU A 176 -20.93 -0.86 6.93
N SER A 177 -21.97 -1.68 6.79
CA SER A 177 -22.02 -2.70 5.74
C SER A 177 -23.44 -2.84 5.21
N THR A 178 -23.58 -2.59 3.92
CA THR A 178 -24.82 -2.82 3.18
C THR A 178 -24.72 -4.16 2.46
N TYR A 179 -25.75 -4.99 2.56
CA TYR A 179 -25.84 -6.26 1.85
C TYR A 179 -27.11 -6.34 1.01
N ALA A 180 -26.98 -6.93 -0.18
CA ALA A 180 -28.12 -7.22 -1.03
C ALA A 180 -28.88 -8.46 -0.53
N THR A 181 -30.21 -8.41 -0.58
CA THR A 181 -31.12 -9.55 -0.37
C THR A 181 -30.94 -10.60 -1.46
N ARG A 182 -31.50 -11.80 -1.25
CA ARG A 182 -31.38 -12.91 -2.21
C ARG A 182 -31.96 -12.56 -3.59
N ASP A 183 -33.09 -11.86 -3.62
CA ASP A 183 -33.79 -11.51 -4.87
C ASP A 183 -32.94 -10.56 -5.73
N ILE A 184 -32.31 -9.56 -5.11
CA ILE A 184 -31.40 -8.64 -5.80
C ILE A 184 -30.13 -9.37 -6.28
N ARG A 185 -29.65 -10.38 -5.53
CA ARG A 185 -28.48 -11.18 -5.95
C ARG A 185 -28.74 -12.06 -7.16
N GLN A 186 -29.98 -12.52 -7.34
CA GLN A 186 -30.39 -13.34 -8.49
C GLN A 186 -30.78 -12.50 -9.71
N MET A 187 -31.05 -11.21 -9.51
CA MET A 187 -31.33 -10.28 -10.59
C MET A 187 -30.12 -10.16 -11.54
N ASP A 188 -30.41 -10.26 -12.84
CA ASP A 188 -29.42 -10.11 -13.92
C ASP A 188 -28.72 -8.74 -13.82
N PHE A 189 -27.43 -8.74 -14.15
CA PHE A 189 -26.57 -7.56 -14.12
C PHE A 189 -27.19 -6.33 -14.81
N ARG A 190 -27.89 -6.53 -15.95
CA ARG A 190 -28.49 -5.46 -16.77
C ARG A 190 -29.52 -4.61 -16.03
N TRP A 191 -30.23 -5.19 -15.07
CA TRP A 191 -31.29 -4.48 -14.34
C TRP A 191 -30.77 -3.74 -13.11
N ARG A 192 -29.67 -4.22 -12.53
CA ARG A 192 -29.11 -3.68 -11.28
C ARG A 192 -27.94 -2.71 -11.49
N ASN A 193 -27.28 -2.75 -12.65
CA ASN A 193 -26.13 -1.89 -13.00
C ASN A 193 -24.98 -1.89 -11.96
N CYS A 194 -24.91 -2.91 -11.11
CA CYS A 194 -23.92 -3.11 -10.07
C CYS A 194 -23.41 -4.55 -10.12
N MET A 195 -22.15 -4.76 -9.75
CA MET A 195 -21.52 -6.08 -9.71
C MET A 195 -21.25 -6.52 -8.27
N PHE A 196 -21.48 -7.80 -7.98
CA PHE A 196 -21.08 -8.46 -6.76
C PHE A 196 -19.63 -8.92 -6.81
N GLY A 197 -19.03 -9.11 -5.64
CA GLY A 197 -17.60 -9.39 -5.51
C GLY A 197 -17.09 -10.67 -6.21
N ALA A 198 -17.97 -11.59 -6.56
CA ALA A 198 -17.62 -12.86 -7.22
C ALA A 198 -17.88 -12.86 -8.73
N GLU A 199 -18.50 -11.81 -9.29
CA GLU A 199 -18.98 -11.81 -10.68
C GLU A 199 -17.92 -11.35 -11.68
N ARG A 200 -16.89 -10.67 -11.19
CA ARG A 200 -15.75 -10.23 -12.00
C ARG A 200 -14.45 -10.64 -11.31
N THR A 201 -13.59 -11.30 -12.07
CA THR A 201 -12.22 -11.58 -11.65
C THR A 201 -11.34 -10.37 -11.93
N LEU A 202 -10.47 -10.06 -10.99
CA LEU A 202 -9.52 -8.96 -11.03
C LEU A 202 -8.12 -9.56 -10.84
N ASP A 203 -7.19 -9.26 -11.74
CA ASP A 203 -5.85 -9.84 -11.70
C ASP A 203 -5.14 -9.46 -10.40
N GLY A 204 -4.64 -10.48 -9.68
CA GLY A 204 -3.95 -10.30 -8.40
C GLY A 204 -4.85 -10.01 -7.19
N LEU A 205 -6.17 -9.84 -7.38
CA LEU A 205 -7.13 -9.49 -6.33
C LEU A 205 -8.19 -10.59 -6.15
N ARG A 206 -8.59 -10.86 -4.90
CA ARG A 206 -9.52 -11.97 -4.58
C ARG A 206 -10.98 -11.66 -4.89
N ARG A 207 -11.38 -10.39 -4.87
CA ARG A 207 -12.79 -9.97 -4.99
C ARG A 207 -12.90 -8.68 -5.77
N TYR A 208 -13.98 -8.59 -6.55
CA TYR A 208 -14.42 -7.33 -7.11
C TYR A 208 -14.95 -6.39 -6.02
N SER A 209 -14.54 -5.14 -6.10
CA SER A 209 -15.12 -4.01 -5.37
C SER A 209 -14.86 -2.76 -6.19
N PHE A 210 -15.60 -1.68 -5.92
CA PHE A 210 -15.34 -0.39 -6.56
C PHE A 210 -13.89 0.07 -6.35
N ILE A 211 -13.37 -0.05 -5.12
CA ILE A 211 -12.00 0.34 -4.77
C ILE A 211 -10.98 -0.50 -5.55
N ASN A 212 -11.14 -1.82 -5.60
CA ASN A 212 -10.25 -2.72 -6.35
C ASN A 212 -10.30 -2.45 -7.86
N CYS A 213 -11.48 -2.14 -8.40
CA CYS A 213 -11.65 -1.77 -9.81
C CYS A 213 -10.95 -0.45 -10.14
N MET A 214 -11.11 0.57 -9.29
CA MET A 214 -10.45 1.86 -9.47
C MET A 214 -8.93 1.75 -9.36
N PHE A 215 -8.43 0.91 -8.45
CA PHE A 215 -7.03 0.58 -8.36
C PHE A 215 -6.50 -0.07 -9.65
N MET A 216 -7.18 -1.09 -10.17
CA MET A 216 -6.80 -1.72 -11.44
C MET A 216 -6.87 -0.75 -12.63
N CYS A 217 -7.87 0.13 -12.66
CA CYS A 217 -7.98 1.15 -13.69
C CYS A 217 -6.76 2.08 -13.68
N ARG A 218 -6.37 2.59 -12.50
CA ARG A 218 -5.17 3.43 -12.35
C ARG A 218 -3.92 2.67 -12.82
N MET A 219 -3.78 1.40 -12.46
CA MET A 219 -2.66 0.56 -12.93
C MET A 219 -2.61 0.44 -14.47
N GLN A 220 -3.75 0.12 -15.09
CA GLN A 220 -3.82 -0.04 -16.55
C GLN A 220 -3.51 1.28 -17.27
N MET A 221 -3.96 2.41 -16.73
CA MET A 221 -3.61 3.73 -17.25
C MET A 221 -2.11 4.02 -17.10
N THR A 222 -1.50 3.71 -15.96
CA THR A 222 -0.04 3.85 -15.78
C THR A 222 0.71 3.04 -16.84
N LEU A 223 0.28 1.79 -17.05
CA LEU A 223 0.89 0.90 -18.03
C LEU A 223 0.74 1.43 -19.46
N ARG A 224 -0.45 1.93 -19.84
CA ARG A 224 -0.69 2.49 -21.18
C ARG A 224 0.11 3.77 -21.44
N ARG A 225 0.27 4.63 -20.43
CA ARG A 225 0.96 5.91 -20.57
C ARG A 225 2.48 5.81 -20.45
N CYS A 226 2.97 5.13 -19.42
CA CYS A 226 4.39 5.06 -19.09
C CYS A 226 5.06 3.77 -19.58
N GLY A 227 4.29 2.76 -20.04
CA GLY A 227 4.84 1.48 -20.52
C GLY A 227 5.42 0.59 -19.41
N CYS A 228 5.19 0.94 -18.14
CA CYS A 228 5.73 0.24 -16.98
C CYS A 228 4.70 0.19 -15.84
N LEU A 229 4.89 -0.77 -14.93
CA LEU A 229 4.13 -0.87 -13.68
C LEU A 229 5.00 -0.47 -12.50
N PRO A 230 4.47 0.29 -11.54
CA PRO A 230 5.17 0.56 -10.31
C PRO A 230 5.54 -0.71 -9.53
N ALA A 231 6.68 -0.67 -8.85
CA ALA A 231 7.25 -1.79 -8.11
C ALA A 231 6.36 -2.37 -7.00
N TYR A 232 5.40 -1.58 -6.50
CA TYR A 232 4.48 -1.96 -5.44
C TYR A 232 3.34 -2.89 -5.88
N LEU A 233 3.34 -3.34 -7.14
CA LEU A 233 2.30 -4.18 -7.71
C LEU A 233 2.82 -5.60 -7.86
N ALA A 234 2.11 -6.55 -7.24
CA ALA A 234 2.29 -7.96 -7.55
C ALA A 234 1.86 -8.20 -9.00
N HIS A 235 2.83 -8.37 -9.90
CA HIS A 235 2.57 -8.69 -11.30
C HIS A 235 3.17 -10.05 -11.64
N ASN A 236 2.55 -10.77 -12.57
CA ASN A 236 2.97 -12.11 -13.01
C ASN A 236 4.21 -12.08 -13.91
N GLY A 237 5.10 -11.10 -13.76
CA GLY A 237 6.32 -10.96 -14.58
C GLY A 237 6.12 -10.41 -16.01
N THR A 238 4.88 -10.16 -16.44
CA THR A 238 4.57 -9.79 -17.83
C THR A 238 4.87 -8.33 -18.19
N ALA A 239 4.87 -7.43 -17.20
CA ALA A 239 5.10 -6.01 -17.40
C ALA A 239 6.43 -5.55 -16.79
N LYS A 240 7.10 -4.60 -17.45
CA LYS A 240 8.33 -3.97 -16.96
C LYS A 240 8.03 -3.17 -15.68
N ILE A 241 8.89 -3.27 -14.68
CA ILE A 241 8.82 -2.42 -13.47
C ILE A 241 9.37 -1.02 -13.79
N CYS A 242 8.67 0.03 -13.37
CA CYS A 242 9.11 1.41 -13.55
C CYS A 242 10.42 1.69 -12.82
N GLY A 243 11.37 2.30 -13.52
CA GLY A 243 12.64 2.76 -12.97
C GLY A 243 12.57 4.20 -12.47
N ILE A 244 13.73 4.75 -12.12
CA ILE A 244 13.83 6.15 -11.67
C ILE A 244 13.57 7.16 -12.79
N LEU A 245 13.92 6.81 -14.03
CA LEU A 245 13.69 7.65 -15.21
C LEU A 245 12.19 7.84 -15.50
N ASP A 246 11.37 6.85 -15.13
CA ASP A 246 9.93 6.86 -15.34
C ASP A 246 9.17 7.65 -14.25
N LEU A 247 9.88 8.18 -13.24
CA LEU A 247 9.29 8.82 -12.07
C LEU A 247 8.43 10.04 -12.43
N ASN A 248 8.90 10.90 -13.35
CA ASN A 248 8.12 12.06 -13.81
C ASN A 248 6.80 11.62 -14.49
N CYS A 249 6.84 10.58 -15.31
CA CYS A 249 5.63 10.04 -15.95
C CYS A 249 4.63 9.52 -14.90
N MET A 250 5.13 8.81 -13.88
CA MET A 250 4.30 8.33 -12.77
C MET A 250 3.65 9.49 -11.98
N ILE A 251 4.40 10.56 -11.70
CA ILE A 251 3.90 11.75 -11.00
C ILE A 251 2.79 12.42 -11.81
N GLU A 252 2.99 12.59 -13.12
CA GLU A 252 1.97 13.16 -14.01
C GLU A 252 0.73 12.29 -14.13
N SER A 253 0.89 10.98 -14.31
CA SER A 253 -0.23 10.06 -14.39
C SER A 253 -1.03 10.05 -13.07
N LYS A 254 -0.34 10.18 -11.94
CA LYS A 254 -0.98 10.35 -10.62
C LYS A 254 -1.80 11.62 -10.50
N ARG A 255 -1.34 12.74 -11.08
CA ARG A 255 -2.12 14.00 -11.11
C ARG A 255 -3.41 13.85 -11.90
N GLU A 256 -3.38 13.14 -13.03
CA GLU A 256 -4.59 12.87 -13.80
C GLU A 256 -5.59 11.97 -13.08
N TYR A 257 -5.13 10.97 -12.31
CA TYR A 257 -6.03 10.12 -11.52
C TYR A 257 -6.88 10.88 -10.51
N ARG A 258 -6.38 12.01 -9.99
CA ARG A 258 -7.14 12.87 -9.08
C ARG A 258 -8.26 13.63 -9.79
N VAL A 259 -8.16 13.78 -11.11
CA VAL A 259 -9.08 14.56 -11.96
C VAL A 259 -10.03 13.67 -12.76
N CYS A 260 -9.71 12.37 -12.96
CA CYS A 260 -10.56 11.45 -13.72
C CYS A 260 -11.95 11.26 -13.11
N ARG A 261 -12.94 11.92 -13.73
CA ARG A 261 -14.35 11.52 -13.71
C ARG A 261 -14.49 10.21 -14.49
N LEU A 262 -15.33 9.30 -13.99
CA LEU A 262 -15.63 7.94 -14.49
C LEU A 262 -16.06 7.80 -15.97
N GLY A 263 -16.07 8.88 -16.76
CA GLY A 263 -16.66 8.92 -18.11
C GLY A 263 -15.89 8.20 -19.22
N ASN A 264 -14.60 7.89 -19.05
CA ASN A 264 -13.76 7.36 -20.14
C ASN A 264 -13.35 5.88 -19.96
N ILE A 265 -14.03 5.12 -19.09
CA ILE A 265 -13.64 3.73 -18.76
C ILE A 265 -14.74 2.72 -19.14
N ILE A 266 -15.83 3.19 -19.76
CA ILE A 266 -16.91 2.34 -20.29
C ILE A 266 -16.98 2.52 -21.81
N GLU A 267 -15.90 2.16 -22.50
CA GLU A 267 -15.94 1.68 -23.89
C GLU A 267 -14.94 0.52 -24.03
#